data_AF-A0A9P4P2S4-F1
#
_entry.id   AF-A0A9P4P2S4-F1
#
_cell.length_a   1.000
_cell.length_b   1.000
_cell.length_c   1.000
_cell.angle_alpha   90.00
_cell.angle_beta   90.00
_cell.angle_gamma   90.00
#
_symmetry.space_group_name_H-M   'P 1'
#
loop_
_entity.id
_entity.type
_entity.pdbx_description
1 polymer ?
#
loop_
_entity_poly.entity_id
_entity_poly.type
_entity_poly.pdbx_seq_one_letter_code
_entity_poly.pdbx_strand_id
1 'polypeptide(L)'
;MKEYVHLLRQHREHKKLEIIQDALSTLVDAGSNPTQVDIKSFLKDALGEPPQPPIAAIDQNDAQARVDELTFRLKKELLIARSRVEEANAAKEAAEKRAGSAPQPSLQTQVAALRKARVYMIEWVEGELGKVPENDADASQADISFMDGDESKSQELSDAEITAKVQELYNVYITARERLTANVDATSKISQHLTANSEAPKTKTSPTKGPTKSTSPSQPVRATDILPYLKTLLQSSREETALLQQTSHLRRQLTLASEETDQTIQRLAGESYLVPQDTVSMNAWTKAADEAFVKTEEYVQGHVQAGEESVGHARVVLDKLDTRRIALEKMKGDL
;
A
#
# COMPACT_ATOMS: atom_id res chain seq x y z
N MET A 1 42.19 -1.60 -9.32
CA MET A 1 41.64 -1.81 -7.95
C MET A 1 40.85 -3.11 -7.79
N LYS A 2 40.00 -3.53 -8.74
CA LYS A 2 39.21 -4.78 -8.64
C LYS A 2 40.07 -6.06 -8.56
N GLU A 3 41.18 -6.11 -9.31
CA GLU A 3 42.13 -7.24 -9.31
C GLU A 3 42.85 -7.42 -7.96
N TYR A 4 43.24 -6.31 -7.32
CA TYR A 4 43.90 -6.34 -6.01
C TYR A 4 42.99 -6.90 -4.92
N VAL A 5 41.70 -6.53 -4.94
CA VAL A 5 40.69 -7.06 -4.01
C VAL A 5 40.46 -8.55 -4.24
N HIS A 6 40.45 -9.01 -5.50
CA HIS A 6 40.33 -10.42 -5.83
C HIS A 6 41.52 -11.23 -5.31
N LEU A 7 42.74 -10.73 -5.50
CA LEU A 7 43.97 -11.37 -4.99
C LEU A 7 43.98 -11.43 -3.46
N LEU A 8 43.52 -10.36 -2.79
CA LEU A 8 43.39 -10.34 -1.33
C LEU A 8 42.38 -11.38 -0.83
N ARG A 9 41.27 -11.57 -1.56
CA ARG A 9 40.26 -12.58 -1.25
C ARG A 9 40.82 -13.98 -1.46
N GLN A 10 41.51 -14.24 -2.57
CA GLN A 10 42.18 -15.52 -2.82
C GLN A 10 43.20 -15.86 -1.74
N HIS A 11 44.00 -14.87 -1.30
CA HIS A 11 44.99 -15.09 -0.24
C HIS A 11 44.34 -15.39 1.12
N ARG A 12 43.19 -14.75 1.43
CA ARG A 12 42.40 -15.07 2.63
C ARG A 12 41.80 -16.47 2.56
N GLU A 13 41.27 -16.87 1.40
CA GLU A 13 40.74 -18.23 1.22
C GLU A 13 41.85 -19.28 1.32
N HIS A 14 43.02 -19.01 0.74
CA HIS A 14 44.18 -19.91 0.85
C HIS A 14 44.63 -20.11 2.30
N LYS A 15 44.74 -19.02 3.08
CA LYS A 15 45.08 -19.11 4.51
C LYS A 15 44.05 -19.90 5.33
N LYS A 16 42.75 -19.77 5.01
CA LYS A 16 41.71 -20.57 5.68
C LYS A 16 41.88 -22.06 5.36
N LEU A 17 42.14 -22.39 4.10
CA LEU A 17 42.35 -23.78 3.68
C LEU A 17 43.61 -24.37 4.31
N GLU A 18 44.68 -23.58 4.44
CA GLU A 18 45.93 -23.99 5.10
C GLU A 18 45.69 -24.32 6.58
N ILE A 19 44.91 -23.50 7.30
CA ILE A 19 44.53 -23.77 8.71
C ILE A 19 43.70 -25.05 8.81
N ILE A 20 42.75 -25.27 7.89
CA ILE A 20 41.93 -26.50 7.87
C ILE A 20 42.80 -27.71 7.56
N GLN A 21 43.75 -27.59 6.63
CA GLN A 21 44.68 -28.66 6.29
C GLN A 21 45.57 -29.01 7.47
N ASP A 22 46.10 -28.01 8.19
CA ASP A 22 46.92 -28.21 9.38
C ASP A 22 46.12 -28.87 10.53
N ALA A 23 44.88 -28.41 10.74
CA ALA A 23 43.94 -29.03 11.67
C ALA A 23 43.60 -30.49 11.30
N LEU A 24 43.50 -30.80 10.01
CA LEU A 24 43.29 -32.17 9.55
C LEU A 24 44.55 -33.03 9.69
N SER A 25 45.76 -32.52 9.42
CA SER A 25 47.00 -33.26 9.66
C SER A 25 47.20 -33.56 11.14
N THR A 26 46.94 -32.60 12.03
CA THR A 26 47.01 -32.84 13.48
C THR A 26 46.01 -33.90 13.94
N LEU A 27 44.81 -33.95 13.35
CA LEU A 27 43.81 -34.98 13.64
C LEU A 27 44.21 -36.37 13.11
N VAL A 28 44.88 -36.43 11.96
CA VAL A 28 45.42 -37.65 11.38
C VAL A 28 46.60 -38.19 12.18
N ASP A 29 47.50 -37.30 12.64
CA ASP A 29 48.64 -37.64 13.50
C ASP A 29 48.19 -38.08 14.91
N ALA A 30 47.05 -37.59 15.38
CA ALA A 30 46.42 -37.98 16.64
C ALA A 30 45.70 -39.35 16.59
N GLY A 31 45.95 -40.17 15.57
CA GLY A 31 45.21 -41.39 15.25
C GLY A 31 44.98 -42.40 16.40
N SER A 32 43.72 -42.87 16.45
CA SER A 32 43.22 -44.16 16.95
C SER A 32 43.28 -44.46 18.46
N ASN A 33 42.38 -43.84 19.23
CA ASN A 33 41.88 -44.43 20.49
C ASN A 33 40.38 -44.77 20.34
N PRO A 34 39.99 -46.05 20.16
CA PRO A 34 38.61 -46.43 19.87
C PRO A 34 37.67 -46.44 21.09
N THR A 35 38.05 -45.83 22.22
CA THR A 35 37.30 -45.93 23.49
C THR A 35 36.68 -44.63 24.00
N GLN A 36 36.90 -43.48 23.34
CA GLN A 36 36.25 -42.24 23.74
C GLN A 36 34.91 -42.07 23.02
N VAL A 37 33.84 -42.17 23.81
CA VAL A 37 32.42 -42.12 23.42
C VAL A 37 32.00 -40.75 22.86
N ASP A 38 32.85 -39.73 22.92
CA ASP A 38 32.51 -38.39 22.45
C ASP A 38 33.62 -37.79 21.58
N ILE A 39 33.43 -37.86 20.27
CA ILE A 39 34.35 -37.33 19.24
C ILE A 39 34.60 -35.83 19.46
N LYS A 40 33.63 -35.11 20.05
CA LYS A 40 33.72 -33.67 20.32
C LYS A 40 34.69 -33.32 21.44
N SER A 41 34.82 -34.15 22.46
CA SER A 41 35.78 -33.91 23.55
C SER A 41 37.21 -34.22 23.11
N PHE A 42 37.40 -35.30 22.35
CA PHE A 42 38.69 -35.61 21.72
C PHE A 42 39.16 -34.48 20.78
N LEU A 43 38.25 -33.95 19.96
CA LEU A 43 38.56 -32.84 19.06
C LEU A 43 38.91 -31.55 19.83
N LYS A 44 38.29 -31.32 20.99
CA LYS A 44 38.60 -30.19 21.88
C LYS A 44 39.98 -30.34 22.55
N ASP A 45 40.37 -31.56 22.91
CA ASP A 45 41.67 -31.86 23.51
C ASP A 45 42.82 -31.82 22.49
N ALA A 46 42.57 -32.25 21.24
CA ALA A 46 43.60 -32.30 20.19
C ALA A 46 43.83 -30.96 19.47
N LEU A 47 42.77 -30.22 19.16
CA LEU A 47 42.85 -28.96 18.38
C LEU A 47 42.74 -27.71 19.25
N GLY A 48 42.49 -27.84 20.55
CA GLY A 48 42.24 -26.73 21.46
C GLY A 48 40.85 -26.09 21.28
N GLU A 49 40.53 -25.11 22.13
CA GLU A 49 39.26 -24.38 22.02
C GLU A 49 39.29 -23.47 20.77
N PRO A 50 38.35 -23.64 19.81
CA PRO A 50 38.35 -22.83 18.61
C PRO A 50 38.19 -21.35 18.99
N PRO A 51 38.96 -20.43 18.37
CA PRO A 51 38.79 -19.01 18.63
C PRO A 51 37.34 -18.65 18.32
N GLN A 52 36.62 -18.14 19.32
CA GLN A 52 35.27 -17.64 19.11
C GLN A 52 35.32 -16.67 17.92
N PRO A 53 34.43 -16.84 16.91
CA PRO A 53 34.37 -15.88 15.82
C PRO A 53 34.18 -14.50 16.46
N PRO A 54 34.88 -13.45 15.99
CA PRO A 54 34.64 -12.11 16.49
C PRO A 54 33.15 -11.86 16.27
N ILE A 55 32.40 -11.88 17.37
CA ILE A 55 31.02 -11.42 17.41
C ILE A 55 31.12 -10.05 16.77
N ALA A 56 30.47 -9.88 15.63
CA ALA A 56 30.33 -8.59 15.00
C ALA A 56 29.49 -7.70 15.94
N ALA A 57 30.12 -7.22 17.02
CA ALA A 57 29.82 -5.94 17.59
C ALA A 57 30.24 -4.92 16.54
N ILE A 58 29.44 -4.80 15.48
CA ILE A 58 29.21 -3.50 14.90
C ILE A 58 28.74 -2.69 16.11
N ASP A 59 29.60 -1.78 16.59
CA ASP A 59 29.38 -0.95 17.77
C ASP A 59 27.92 -0.51 17.81
N GLN A 60 27.10 -1.20 18.61
CA GLN A 60 25.70 -0.83 18.78
C GLN A 60 25.61 0.61 19.30
N ASN A 61 26.66 1.07 19.98
CA ASN A 61 26.82 2.43 20.45
C ASN A 61 27.02 3.45 19.31
N ASP A 62 27.77 3.12 18.26
CA ASP A 62 27.94 3.99 17.08
C ASP A 62 26.68 4.00 16.20
N ALA A 63 26.01 2.86 16.07
CA ALA A 63 24.72 2.79 15.38
C ALA A 63 23.65 3.60 16.12
N GLN A 64 23.59 3.49 17.45
CA GLN A 64 22.68 4.26 18.28
C GLN A 64 23.00 5.76 18.23
N ALA A 65 24.29 6.15 18.32
CA ALA A 65 24.71 7.54 18.22
C ALA A 65 24.37 8.16 16.85
N ARG A 66 24.50 7.41 15.76
CA ARG A 66 24.08 7.85 14.41
C ARG A 66 22.57 8.01 14.30
N VAL A 67 21.79 7.11 14.90
CA VAL A 67 20.32 7.24 14.95
C VAL A 67 19.93 8.47 15.77
N ASP A 68 20.59 8.71 16.90
CA ASP A 68 20.35 9.88 17.74
C ASP A 68 20.72 11.19 17.02
N GLU A 69 21.82 11.23 16.27
CA GLU A 69 22.20 12.38 15.43
C GLU A 69 21.16 12.65 14.33
N LEU A 70 20.70 11.60 13.64
CA LEU A 70 19.68 11.71 12.59
C LEU A 70 18.34 12.19 13.16
N THR A 71 17.94 11.68 14.33
CA THR A 71 16.71 12.14 14.98
C THR A 71 16.81 13.57 15.47
N PHE A 72 17.98 14.01 15.94
CA PHE A 72 18.22 15.41 16.30
C PHE A 72 18.16 16.33 15.08
N ARG A 73 18.77 15.93 13.96
CA ARG A 73 18.67 16.66 12.69
C ARG A 73 17.23 16.76 12.21
N LEU A 74 16.47 15.66 12.27
CA LEU A 74 15.06 15.66 11.90
C LEU A 74 14.22 16.57 12.81
N LYS A 75 14.43 16.54 14.13
CA LYS A 75 13.76 17.46 15.07
C LYS A 75 14.07 18.91 14.76
N LYS A 76 15.32 19.24 14.42
CA LYS A 76 15.73 20.58 14.02
C LYS A 76 15.02 21.02 12.73
N GLU A 77 15.02 20.19 11.70
CA GLU A 77 14.34 20.48 10.44
C GLU A 77 12.82 20.63 10.63
N LEU A 78 12.22 19.79 11.48
CA LEU A 78 10.80 19.88 11.81
C LEU A 78 10.46 21.20 12.53
N LEU A 79 11.33 21.67 13.42
CA LEU A 79 11.14 22.96 14.10
C LEU A 79 11.24 24.13 13.11
N ILE A 80 12.21 24.09 12.18
CA ILE A 80 12.35 25.09 11.11
C ILE A 80 11.15 25.05 10.16
N ALA A 81 10.68 23.87 9.78
CA ALA A 81 9.51 23.72 8.94
C ALA A 81 8.26 24.26 9.64
N ARG A 82 8.09 23.95 10.93
CA ARG A 82 6.99 24.48 11.75
C ARG A 82 7.03 25.99 11.85
N SER A 83 8.19 26.59 12.13
CA SER A 83 8.31 28.06 12.20
C SER A 83 7.98 28.72 10.86
N ARG A 84 8.39 28.13 9.74
CA ARG A 84 8.02 28.62 8.39
C ARG A 84 6.53 28.54 8.12
N VAL A 85 5.86 27.47 8.57
CA VAL A 85 4.40 27.34 8.44
C VAL A 85 3.68 28.36 9.32
N GLU A 86 4.15 28.57 10.55
CA GLU A 86 3.60 29.59 11.45
C GLU A 86 3.78 31.01 10.88
N GLU A 87 4.94 31.32 10.30
CA GLU A 87 5.19 32.59 9.60
C GLU A 87 4.29 32.76 8.36
N ALA A 88 4.12 31.72 7.55
CA ALA A 88 3.24 31.74 6.38
C ALA A 88 1.76 31.92 6.77
N ASN A 89 1.31 31.27 7.84
CA ASN A 89 -0.04 31.42 8.38
C ASN A 89 -0.26 32.83 8.94
N ALA A 90 0.70 33.37 9.71
CA ALA A 90 0.63 34.73 10.22
C ALA A 90 0.60 35.77 9.08
N ALA A 91 1.36 35.55 8.00
CA ALA A 91 1.33 36.40 6.81
C ALA A 91 -0.04 36.34 6.10
N LYS A 92 -0.64 35.15 6.01
CA LYS A 92 -1.98 34.94 5.46
C LYS A 92 -3.05 35.66 6.29
N GLU A 93 -3.05 35.49 7.60
CA GLU A 93 -3.98 36.20 8.50
C GLU A 93 -3.83 37.72 8.42
N ALA A 94 -2.58 38.23 8.32
CA ALA A 94 -2.33 39.65 8.14
C ALA A 94 -2.83 40.17 6.77
N ALA A 95 -2.76 39.35 5.72
CA ALA A 95 -3.31 39.67 4.40
C ALA A 95 -4.84 39.68 4.42
N GLU A 96 -5.48 38.70 5.08
CA GLU A 96 -6.94 38.62 5.23
C GLU A 96 -7.50 39.78 6.07
N LYS A 97 -6.84 40.14 7.17
CA LYS A 97 -7.20 41.32 7.98
C LYS A 97 -7.10 42.63 7.19
N ARG A 98 -6.15 42.75 6.25
CA ARG A 98 -6.05 43.89 5.33
C ARG A 98 -7.12 43.85 4.22
N ALA A 99 -7.46 42.66 3.74
CA ALA A 99 -8.47 42.46 2.70
C ALA A 99 -9.90 42.74 3.20
N GLY A 100 -10.21 42.46 4.48
CA GLY A 100 -11.52 42.74 5.08
C GLY A 100 -11.89 44.22 5.18
N SER A 101 -10.93 45.15 4.99
CA SER A 101 -11.13 46.60 5.01
C SER A 101 -10.97 47.27 3.63
N ALA A 102 -10.59 46.52 2.59
CA ALA A 102 -10.30 47.07 1.28
C ALA A 102 -11.50 46.95 0.32
N PRO A 103 -11.79 47.96 -0.53
CA PRO A 103 -12.75 47.82 -1.61
C PRO A 103 -12.35 46.66 -2.53
N GLN A 104 -13.33 45.90 -3.04
CA GLN A 104 -13.10 44.81 -3.99
C GLN A 104 -12.15 45.26 -5.12
N PRO A 105 -11.06 44.51 -5.38
CA PRO A 105 -10.09 44.88 -6.40
C PRO A 105 -10.75 44.96 -7.76
N SER A 106 -10.43 45.99 -8.56
CA SER A 106 -10.97 46.13 -9.90
C SER A 106 -10.56 44.93 -10.78
N LEU A 107 -11.41 44.55 -11.72
CA LEU A 107 -11.22 43.38 -12.59
C LEU A 107 -9.85 43.40 -13.30
N GLN A 108 -9.35 44.58 -13.66
CA GLN A 108 -8.02 44.77 -14.24
C GLN A 108 -6.88 44.41 -13.28
N THR A 109 -6.99 44.76 -12.00
CA THR A 109 -6.00 44.40 -10.98
C THR A 109 -6.03 42.90 -10.67
N GLN A 110 -7.21 42.27 -10.71
CA GLN A 110 -7.33 40.81 -10.55
C GLN A 110 -6.69 40.06 -11.72
N VAL A 111 -6.92 40.50 -12.96
CA VAL A 111 -6.30 39.90 -14.15
C VAL A 111 -4.78 40.09 -14.13
N ALA A 112 -4.28 41.25 -13.71
CA ALA A 112 -2.84 41.49 -13.57
C ALA A 112 -2.21 40.62 -12.48
N ALA A 113 -2.88 40.46 -11.33
CA ALA A 113 -2.44 39.58 -10.25
C ALA A 113 -2.42 38.11 -10.68
N LEU A 114 -3.44 37.64 -11.41
CA LEU A 114 -3.49 36.28 -11.96
C LEU A 114 -2.39 36.02 -12.99
N ARG A 115 -2.10 36.99 -13.86
CA ARG A 115 -0.96 36.88 -14.79
C ARG A 115 0.36 36.78 -14.04
N LYS A 116 0.54 37.57 -12.99
CA LYS A 116 1.75 37.51 -12.15
C LYS A 116 1.86 36.19 -11.39
N ALA A 117 0.75 35.68 -10.86
CA ALA A 117 0.70 34.37 -10.22
C ALA A 117 1.03 33.24 -11.20
N ARG A 118 0.54 33.31 -12.44
CA ARG A 118 0.89 32.36 -13.51
C ARG A 118 2.39 32.37 -13.80
N VAL A 119 2.99 33.55 -13.97
CA VAL A 119 4.44 33.67 -14.21
C VAL A 119 5.24 33.09 -13.04
N TYR A 120 4.85 33.42 -11.81
CA TYR A 120 5.50 32.88 -10.61
C TYR A 120 5.36 31.35 -10.48
N MET A 121 4.19 30.79 -10.79
CA MET A 121 4.01 29.33 -10.79
C MET A 121 4.87 28.64 -11.84
N ILE A 122 4.98 29.22 -13.04
CA ILE A 122 5.85 28.68 -14.09
C ILE A 122 7.30 28.70 -13.64
N GLU A 123 7.79 29.84 -13.13
CA GLU A 123 9.15 29.98 -12.62
C GLU A 123 9.43 29.03 -11.44
N TRP A 124 8.45 28.83 -10.55
CA TRP A 124 8.58 27.89 -9.45
C TRP A 124 8.64 26.43 -9.95
N VAL A 125 7.77 26.05 -10.89
CA VAL A 125 7.78 24.70 -11.48
C VAL A 125 9.06 24.43 -12.25
N GLU A 126 9.52 25.39 -13.06
CA GLU A 126 10.80 25.31 -13.79
C GLU A 126 11.98 25.22 -12.82
N GLY A 127 11.95 26.01 -11.75
CA GLY A 127 12.94 25.96 -10.68
C GLY A 127 12.93 24.66 -9.89
N GLU A 128 11.76 24.02 -9.73
CA GLU A 128 11.64 22.73 -9.04
C GLU A 128 12.04 21.57 -9.97
N LEU A 129 11.69 21.63 -11.26
CA LEU A 129 12.19 20.67 -12.27
C LEU A 129 13.71 20.73 -12.40
N GLY A 130 14.31 21.93 -12.37
CA GLY A 130 15.76 22.09 -12.43
C GLY A 130 16.52 21.57 -11.20
N LYS A 131 15.82 21.33 -10.07
CA LYS A 131 16.40 20.73 -8.86
C LYS A 131 16.34 19.21 -8.87
N VAL A 132 15.63 18.58 -9.81
CA VAL A 132 15.64 17.13 -10.00
C VAL A 132 16.94 16.76 -10.72
N PRO A 133 17.94 16.12 -10.06
CA PRO A 133 19.15 15.73 -10.74
C PRO A 133 18.85 14.57 -11.71
N GLU A 134 19.25 14.73 -12.98
CA GLU A 134 19.21 13.70 -14.04
C GLU A 134 20.10 12.46 -13.78
N ASN A 135 20.65 12.29 -12.57
CA ASN A 135 21.78 11.38 -12.33
C ASN A 135 21.49 10.19 -11.40
N ASP A 136 20.26 9.70 -11.35
CA ASP A 136 19.95 8.36 -10.80
C ASP A 136 19.50 7.43 -11.94
N ALA A 137 20.42 7.19 -12.87
CA ALA A 137 20.24 6.21 -13.94
C ALA A 137 20.48 4.75 -13.51
N ASP A 138 20.62 4.45 -12.20
CA ASP A 138 21.02 3.11 -11.73
C ASP A 138 20.21 2.56 -10.53
N ALA A 139 19.07 3.17 -10.19
CA ALA A 139 18.27 2.75 -9.02
C ALA A 139 16.76 2.64 -9.28
N SER A 140 16.35 2.17 -10.46
CA SER A 140 14.97 1.68 -10.66
C SER A 140 14.84 0.86 -11.94
N GLN A 141 15.64 -0.20 -12.05
CA GLN A 141 15.30 -1.34 -12.89
C GLN A 141 14.25 -2.20 -12.15
N ALA A 142 13.06 -1.63 -11.95
CA ALA A 142 11.89 -2.32 -11.43
C ALA A 142 10.68 -1.85 -12.23
N ASP A 143 10.45 -2.58 -13.32
CA ASP A 143 9.15 -2.82 -13.95
C ASP A 143 8.35 -1.59 -14.43
N ILE A 144 8.88 -0.92 -15.45
CA ILE A 144 8.10 -0.09 -16.38
C ILE A 144 8.44 -0.48 -17.82
N SER A 145 8.25 -1.77 -18.13
CA SER A 145 8.41 -2.33 -19.49
C SER A 145 7.11 -2.27 -20.33
N PHE A 146 6.11 -1.48 -19.94
CA PHE A 146 4.84 -1.41 -20.68
C PHE A 146 4.53 -0.07 -21.35
N MET A 147 5.45 0.90 -21.34
CA MET A 147 5.24 2.17 -22.04
C MET A 147 6.45 2.64 -22.85
N ASP A 148 7.18 1.70 -23.49
CA ASP A 148 7.93 2.08 -24.69
C ASP A 148 6.95 2.07 -25.88
N GLY A 149 6.18 3.14 -25.94
CA GLY A 149 5.25 3.43 -27.01
C GLY A 149 5.59 4.79 -27.60
N ASP A 150 6.68 4.80 -28.38
CA ASP A 150 6.91 5.68 -29.52
C ASP A 150 6.38 7.11 -29.35
N GLU A 151 7.28 8.01 -28.95
CA GLU A 151 7.19 9.46 -29.23
C GLU A 151 7.16 9.70 -30.75
N SER A 152 6.05 9.35 -31.38
CA SER A 152 5.75 9.74 -32.75
C SER A 152 4.50 10.59 -32.73
N LYS A 153 4.76 11.91 -32.83
CA LYS A 153 3.91 12.97 -33.38
C LYS A 153 2.41 12.80 -33.16
N SER A 154 1.80 13.76 -32.47
CA SER A 154 0.35 14.02 -32.47
C SER A 154 -0.23 13.96 -33.89
N GLN A 155 -0.64 12.77 -34.29
CA GLN A 155 -1.40 12.50 -35.49
C GLN A 155 -2.82 12.35 -34.98
N GLU A 156 -3.69 13.27 -35.37
CA GLU A 156 -5.12 13.21 -35.07
C GLU A 156 -5.64 11.86 -35.61
N LEU A 157 -5.72 10.86 -34.72
CA LEU A 157 -6.29 9.55 -35.04
C LEU A 157 -7.76 9.78 -35.37
N SER A 158 -8.21 9.22 -36.50
CA SER A 158 -9.60 9.38 -36.90
C SER A 158 -10.52 8.66 -35.92
N ASP A 159 -11.78 9.12 -35.77
CA ASP A 159 -12.76 8.48 -34.89
C ASP A 159 -12.94 6.97 -35.16
N ALA A 160 -12.68 6.53 -36.39
CA ALA A 160 -12.70 5.11 -36.78
C ALA A 160 -11.54 4.29 -36.16
N GLU A 161 -10.36 4.88 -36.01
CA GLU A 161 -9.19 4.24 -35.41
C GLU A 161 -9.31 4.21 -33.88
N ILE A 162 -9.87 5.27 -33.29
CA ILE A 162 -10.16 5.33 -31.86
C ILE A 162 -11.21 4.26 -31.50
N THR A 163 -12.28 4.13 -32.28
CA THR A 163 -13.32 3.12 -32.03
C THR A 163 -12.78 1.70 -32.22
N ALA A 164 -11.92 1.45 -33.20
CA ALA A 164 -11.24 0.16 -33.36
C ALA A 164 -10.35 -0.18 -32.16
N LYS A 165 -9.57 0.78 -31.66
CA LYS A 165 -8.69 0.61 -30.49
C LYS A 165 -9.49 0.39 -29.20
N VAL A 166 -10.61 1.08 -29.03
CA VAL A 166 -11.53 0.86 -27.90
C VAL A 166 -12.17 -0.52 -27.96
N GLN A 167 -12.56 -1.00 -29.15
CA GLN A 167 -13.08 -2.36 -29.32
C GLN A 167 -12.03 -3.43 -28.99
N GLU A 168 -10.78 -3.21 -29.40
CA GLU A 168 -9.67 -4.10 -29.06
C GLU A 168 -9.43 -4.15 -27.54
N LEU A 169 -9.35 -2.99 -26.88
CA LEU A 169 -9.22 -2.92 -25.42
C LEU A 169 -10.40 -3.57 -24.70
N TYR A 170 -11.62 -3.41 -25.23
CA TYR A 170 -12.80 -4.03 -24.68
C TYR A 170 -12.79 -5.56 -24.84
N ASN A 171 -12.28 -6.08 -25.96
CA ASN A 171 -12.08 -7.52 -26.15
C ASN A 171 -11.01 -8.08 -25.20
N VAL A 172 -9.92 -7.36 -24.98
CA VAL A 172 -8.91 -7.72 -23.97
C VAL A 172 -9.53 -7.74 -22.57
N TYR A 173 -10.36 -6.77 -22.24
CA TYR A 173 -11.09 -6.74 -20.97
C TYR A 173 -12.06 -7.93 -20.82
N ILE A 174 -12.86 -8.26 -21.85
CA ILE A 174 -13.76 -9.41 -21.82
C ILE A 174 -12.99 -10.70 -21.61
N THR A 175 -11.91 -10.93 -22.37
CA THR A 175 -11.11 -12.16 -22.25
C THR A 175 -10.43 -12.27 -20.88
N ALA A 176 -9.97 -11.15 -20.31
CA ALA A 176 -9.45 -11.12 -18.94
C ALA A 176 -10.55 -11.45 -17.91
N ARG A 177 -11.76 -10.92 -18.09
CA ARG A 177 -12.91 -11.18 -17.23
C ARG A 177 -13.38 -12.63 -17.30
N GLU A 178 -13.42 -13.22 -18.49
CA GLU A 178 -13.74 -14.63 -18.69
C GLU A 178 -12.72 -15.55 -18.01
N ARG A 179 -11.42 -15.24 -18.12
CA ARG A 179 -10.36 -15.96 -17.41
C ARG A 179 -10.52 -15.84 -15.89
N LEU A 180 -10.85 -14.65 -15.39
CA LEU A 180 -11.08 -14.45 -13.96
C LEU A 180 -12.30 -15.25 -13.47
N THR A 181 -13.42 -15.24 -14.20
CA THR A 181 -14.58 -16.05 -13.85
C THR A 181 -14.29 -17.55 -13.93
N ALA A 182 -13.54 -18.00 -14.94
CA ALA A 182 -13.14 -19.40 -15.04
C ALA A 182 -12.23 -19.84 -13.88
N ASN A 183 -11.34 -18.97 -13.42
CA ASN A 183 -10.50 -19.23 -12.23
C ASN A 183 -11.33 -19.24 -10.95
N VAL A 184 -12.26 -18.31 -10.78
CA VAL A 184 -13.19 -18.28 -9.64
C VAL A 184 -14.05 -19.54 -9.63
N ASP A 185 -14.58 -19.97 -10.76
CA ASP A 185 -15.34 -21.21 -10.88
C ASP A 185 -14.48 -22.45 -10.61
N ALA A 186 -13.22 -22.46 -11.05
CA ALA A 186 -12.29 -23.54 -10.74
C ALA A 186 -11.99 -23.62 -9.24
N THR A 187 -11.79 -22.48 -8.57
CA THR A 187 -11.59 -22.43 -7.11
C THR A 187 -12.85 -22.79 -6.34
N SER A 188 -14.03 -22.38 -6.81
CA SER A 188 -15.33 -22.74 -6.24
C SER A 188 -15.60 -24.24 -6.35
N LYS A 189 -15.27 -24.87 -7.49
CA LYS A 189 -15.36 -26.34 -7.67
C LYS A 189 -14.39 -27.09 -6.75
N ILE A 190 -13.17 -26.57 -6.53
CA ILE A 190 -12.22 -27.14 -5.57
C ILE A 190 -12.75 -27.01 -4.14
N SER A 191 -13.34 -25.87 -3.77
CA SER A 191 -13.99 -25.68 -2.47
C SER A 191 -15.21 -26.60 -2.28
N GLN A 192 -16.03 -26.81 -3.33
CA GLN A 192 -17.17 -27.73 -3.28
C GLN A 192 -16.73 -29.19 -3.11
N HIS A 193 -15.63 -29.62 -3.76
CA HIS A 193 -15.09 -30.97 -3.59
C HIS A 193 -14.48 -31.19 -2.19
N LEU A 194 -13.94 -30.14 -1.55
CA LEU A 194 -13.52 -30.21 -0.13
C LEU A 194 -14.72 -30.26 0.83
N THR A 195 -15.86 -29.63 0.50
CA THR A 195 -17.07 -29.69 1.33
C THR A 195 -17.90 -30.97 1.13
N ALA A 196 -17.83 -31.63 -0.03
CA ALA A 196 -18.58 -32.86 -0.31
C ALA A 196 -17.99 -34.11 0.38
N ASN A 197 -16.69 -34.10 0.72
CA ASN A 197 -16.04 -35.16 1.50
C ASN A 197 -15.99 -34.89 3.02
N SER A 198 -16.65 -33.82 3.48
CA SER A 198 -16.81 -33.53 4.92
C SER A 198 -18.25 -33.80 5.35
N GLU A 199 -18.72 -35.03 5.14
CA GLU A 199 -19.92 -35.51 5.85
C GLU A 199 -19.48 -35.87 7.28
N ALA A 200 -19.46 -34.85 8.15
CA ALA A 200 -19.34 -35.04 9.59
C ALA A 200 -20.51 -35.92 10.08
N PRO A 201 -20.26 -37.02 10.81
CA PRO A 201 -21.34 -37.86 11.30
C PRO A 201 -22.15 -37.06 12.34
N LYS A 202 -23.44 -36.88 12.05
CA LYS A 202 -24.43 -36.29 12.94
C LYS A 202 -24.48 -37.07 14.25
N THR A 203 -23.80 -36.59 15.29
CA THR A 203 -23.96 -37.12 16.65
C THR A 203 -25.30 -36.69 17.21
N LYS A 204 -26.28 -37.60 17.12
CA LYS A 204 -27.48 -37.56 17.96
C LYS A 204 -27.01 -37.67 19.42
N THR A 205 -27.38 -36.69 20.23
CA THR A 205 -27.26 -36.72 21.68
C THR A 205 -28.13 -37.84 22.24
N SER A 206 -27.54 -39.00 22.49
CA SER A 206 -28.00 -39.96 23.49
C SER A 206 -27.12 -39.82 24.74
N PRO A 207 -27.64 -40.02 25.96
CA PRO A 207 -26.82 -39.97 27.17
C PRO A 207 -26.04 -41.28 27.27
N THR A 208 -24.94 -41.37 26.52
CA THR A 208 -23.97 -42.45 26.67
C THR A 208 -23.12 -42.13 27.89
N LYS A 209 -23.22 -43.03 28.87
CA LYS A 209 -22.43 -43.11 30.10
C LYS A 209 -20.98 -42.68 29.87
N GLY A 210 -20.45 -41.91 30.84
CA GLY A 210 -19.07 -41.46 30.86
C GLY A 210 -18.06 -42.60 30.67
N PRO A 211 -16.81 -42.26 30.29
CA PRO A 211 -15.79 -43.25 30.02
C PRO A 211 -15.54 -44.05 31.29
N THR A 212 -16.04 -45.29 31.31
CA THR A 212 -15.51 -46.30 32.20
C THR A 212 -14.04 -46.43 31.84
N LYS A 213 -13.18 -46.11 32.81
CA LYS A 213 -11.76 -46.46 32.77
C LYS A 213 -11.66 -47.97 32.59
N SER A 214 -11.63 -48.42 31.34
CA SER A 214 -11.15 -49.73 30.96
C SER A 214 -9.64 -49.65 31.06
N THR A 215 -9.12 -49.95 32.24
CA THR A 215 -7.75 -50.41 32.43
C THR A 215 -7.60 -51.76 31.74
N SER A 216 -7.47 -51.77 30.42
CA SER A 216 -6.75 -52.84 29.74
C SER A 216 -5.27 -52.47 29.74
N PRO A 217 -4.35 -53.39 30.06
CA PRO A 217 -2.93 -53.10 29.95
C PRO A 217 -2.63 -52.89 28.47
N SER A 218 -2.45 -51.62 28.07
CA SER A 218 -1.88 -51.23 26.79
C SER A 218 -0.60 -52.04 26.61
N GLN A 219 -0.60 -52.96 25.65
CA GLN A 219 0.64 -53.64 25.30
C GLN A 219 1.65 -52.56 24.90
N PRO A 220 2.90 -52.63 25.38
CA PRO A 220 3.90 -51.65 25.02
C PRO A 220 4.08 -51.71 23.51
N VAL A 221 3.65 -50.65 22.82
CA VAL A 221 3.91 -50.49 21.39
C VAL A 221 5.42 -50.55 21.23
N ARG A 222 5.91 -51.59 20.54
CA ARG A 222 7.34 -51.73 20.34
C ARG A 222 7.79 -50.63 19.39
N ALA A 223 8.93 -50.00 19.67
CA ALA A 223 9.48 -48.93 18.81
C ALA A 223 9.65 -49.37 17.34
N THR A 224 9.77 -50.68 17.11
CA THR A 224 9.80 -51.31 15.78
C THR A 224 8.52 -51.13 14.97
N ASP A 225 7.37 -51.01 15.63
CA ASP A 225 6.06 -50.97 14.98
C ASP A 225 5.73 -49.52 14.53
N ILE A 226 6.41 -48.53 15.11
CA ILE A 226 6.26 -47.09 14.82
C ILE A 226 7.26 -46.62 13.75
N LEU A 227 8.38 -47.33 13.61
CA LEU A 227 9.46 -47.03 12.66
C LEU A 227 9.01 -46.77 11.21
N PRO A 228 8.08 -47.54 10.60
CA PRO A 228 7.61 -47.25 9.24
C PRO A 228 6.79 -45.95 9.13
N TYR A 229 6.15 -45.51 10.21
CA TYR A 229 5.32 -44.30 10.26
C TYR A 229 6.11 -43.05 10.69
N LEU A 230 7.37 -43.20 11.12
CA LEU A 230 8.19 -42.09 11.59
C LEU A 230 8.41 -41.05 10.48
N LYS A 231 8.58 -41.50 9.23
CA LYS A 231 8.71 -40.59 8.08
C LYS A 231 7.44 -39.77 7.84
N THR A 232 6.27 -40.40 7.90
CA THR A 232 4.98 -39.70 7.70
C THR A 232 4.68 -38.75 8.86
N LEU A 233 5.01 -39.14 10.09
CA LEU A 233 4.83 -38.30 11.28
C LEU A 233 5.77 -37.08 11.28
N LEU A 234 7.00 -37.27 10.83
CA LEU A 234 7.98 -36.19 10.71
C LEU A 234 7.61 -35.25 9.56
N GLN A 235 7.07 -35.78 8.47
CA GLN A 235 6.53 -34.98 7.39
C GLN A 235 5.29 -34.18 7.84
N SER A 236 4.33 -34.80 8.53
CA SER A 236 3.15 -34.10 9.05
C SER A 236 3.51 -33.02 10.07
N SER A 237 4.50 -33.28 10.94
CA SER A 237 5.01 -32.27 11.87
C SER A 237 5.64 -31.07 11.14
N ARG A 238 6.40 -31.32 10.06
CA ARG A 238 6.95 -30.24 9.23
C ARG A 238 5.85 -29.45 8.52
N GLU A 239 4.85 -30.13 7.96
CA GLU A 239 3.70 -29.50 7.32
C GLU A 239 2.91 -28.64 8.32
N GLU A 240 2.69 -29.13 9.54
CA GLU A 240 2.05 -28.37 10.62
C GLU A 240 2.84 -27.10 10.95
N THR A 241 4.16 -27.20 11.12
CA THR A 241 4.99 -26.01 11.38
C THR A 241 4.97 -25.01 10.23
N ALA A 242 4.96 -25.49 8.98
CA ALA A 242 4.87 -24.64 7.80
C ALA A 242 3.52 -23.92 7.71
N LEU A 243 2.42 -24.62 8.01
CA LEU A 243 1.08 -24.03 8.06
C LEU A 243 0.96 -23.00 9.20
N LEU A 244 1.52 -23.27 10.37
CA LEU A 244 1.55 -22.29 11.47
C LEU A 244 2.35 -21.04 11.10
N GLN A 245 3.48 -21.21 10.40
CA GLN A 245 4.25 -20.08 9.88
C GLN A 245 3.46 -19.29 8.82
N GLN A 246 2.80 -19.97 7.89
CA GLN A 246 2.00 -19.32 6.87
C GLN A 246 0.81 -18.57 7.47
N THR A 247 0.09 -19.18 8.41
CA THR A 247 -1.08 -18.55 9.06
C THR A 247 -0.67 -17.34 9.90
N SER A 248 0.45 -17.41 10.62
CA SER A 248 0.98 -16.26 11.36
C SER A 248 1.43 -15.13 10.41
N HIS A 249 2.07 -15.46 9.30
CA HIS A 249 2.44 -14.50 8.26
C HIS A 249 1.22 -13.81 7.64
N LEU A 250 0.20 -14.58 7.25
CA LEU A 250 -1.04 -14.04 6.69
C LEU A 250 -1.80 -13.16 7.69
N ARG A 251 -1.84 -13.56 8.97
CA ARG A 251 -2.43 -12.71 10.03
C ARG A 251 -1.71 -11.38 10.13
N ARG A 252 -0.37 -11.39 10.12
CA ARG A 252 0.43 -10.16 10.14
C ARG A 252 0.20 -9.29 8.90
N GLN A 253 0.11 -9.89 7.71
CA GLN A 253 -0.20 -9.14 6.49
C GLN A 253 -1.61 -8.53 6.54
N LEU A 254 -2.58 -9.27 7.08
CA LEU A 254 -3.95 -8.77 7.24
C LEU A 254 -4.02 -7.60 8.22
N THR A 255 -3.31 -7.65 9.35
CA THR A 255 -3.26 -6.53 10.29
C THR A 255 -2.58 -5.31 9.69
N LEU A 256 -1.50 -5.50 8.94
CA LEU A 256 -0.82 -4.39 8.25
C LEU A 256 -1.73 -3.75 7.20
N ALA A 257 -2.41 -4.58 6.39
CA ALA A 257 -3.36 -4.09 5.40
C ALA A 257 -4.54 -3.36 6.06
N SER A 258 -5.06 -3.86 7.19
CA SER A 258 -6.15 -3.18 7.91
C SER A 258 -5.70 -1.83 8.48
N GLU A 259 -4.49 -1.76 9.04
CA GLU A 259 -3.93 -0.52 9.56
C GLU A 259 -3.70 0.50 8.43
N GLU A 260 -3.22 0.06 7.27
CA GLU A 260 -3.08 0.91 6.09
C GLU A 260 -4.44 1.40 5.56
N THR A 261 -5.45 0.54 5.53
CA THR A 261 -6.82 0.97 5.15
C THR A 261 -7.39 1.97 6.16
N ASP A 262 -7.16 1.77 7.46
CA ASP A 262 -7.63 2.71 8.48
C ASP A 262 -6.92 4.07 8.36
N GLN A 263 -5.61 4.08 8.12
CA GLN A 263 -4.84 5.31 7.91
C GLN A 263 -5.28 6.05 6.65
N THR A 264 -5.51 5.35 5.54
CA THR A 264 -5.98 5.97 4.30
C THR A 264 -7.39 6.53 4.45
N ILE A 265 -8.29 5.81 5.13
CA ILE A 265 -9.63 6.32 5.46
C ILE A 265 -9.54 7.57 6.35
N GLN A 266 -8.69 7.56 7.38
CA GLN A 266 -8.48 8.75 8.24
C GLN A 266 -7.94 9.94 7.45
N ARG A 267 -7.00 9.71 6.52
CA ARG A 267 -6.46 10.76 5.66
C ARG A 267 -7.54 11.34 4.75
N LEU A 268 -8.33 10.48 4.10
CA LEU A 268 -9.46 10.89 3.28
C LEU A 268 -10.55 11.61 4.12
N ALA A 269 -10.73 11.22 5.39
CA ALA A 269 -11.61 11.94 6.32
C ALA A 269 -11.08 13.35 6.62
N GLY A 270 -9.77 13.47 6.87
CA GLY A 270 -9.11 14.75 7.12
C GLY A 270 -9.17 15.69 5.91
N GLU A 271 -9.05 15.14 4.70
CA GLU A 271 -9.17 15.86 3.43
C GLU A 271 -10.63 16.20 3.06
N SER A 272 -11.58 15.35 3.45
CA SER A 272 -13.01 15.55 3.19
C SER A 272 -13.63 16.51 4.20
N TYR A 273 -13.98 17.71 3.75
CA TYR A 273 -14.73 18.68 4.56
C TYR A 273 -16.20 18.27 4.82
N LEU A 274 -16.65 17.12 4.29
CA LEU A 274 -18.01 16.60 4.46
C LEU A 274 -18.20 15.74 5.72
N VAL A 275 -17.13 15.19 6.29
CA VAL A 275 -17.22 14.25 7.42
C VAL A 275 -16.43 14.82 8.61
N PRO A 276 -16.96 14.78 9.84
CA PRO A 276 -16.21 15.21 11.02
C PRO A 276 -14.92 14.39 11.18
N GLN A 277 -13.80 15.07 11.35
CA GLN A 277 -12.44 14.49 11.34
C GLN A 277 -12.19 13.43 12.44
N ASP A 278 -13.09 13.30 13.42
CA ASP A 278 -12.96 12.42 14.58
C ASP A 278 -13.74 11.11 14.46
N THR A 279 -14.39 10.85 13.31
CA THR A 279 -15.22 9.65 13.15
C THR A 279 -14.50 8.54 12.38
N VAL A 280 -13.86 7.65 13.13
CA VAL A 280 -13.25 6.41 12.60
C VAL A 280 -14.31 5.37 12.19
N SER A 281 -15.57 5.53 12.65
CA SER A 281 -16.63 4.56 12.36
C SER A 281 -17.26 4.77 10.99
N MET A 282 -17.29 3.72 10.16
CA MET A 282 -17.99 3.69 8.86
C MET A 282 -19.46 4.11 8.96
N ASN A 283 -20.12 3.85 10.09
CA ASN A 283 -21.51 4.28 10.34
C ASN A 283 -21.68 5.81 10.44
N ALA A 284 -20.62 6.54 10.78
CA ALA A 284 -20.65 8.00 10.80
C ALA A 284 -20.50 8.56 9.39
N TRP A 285 -19.70 7.90 8.54
CA TRP A 285 -19.58 8.22 7.13
C TRP A 285 -20.90 8.03 6.40
N THR A 286 -21.63 6.95 6.66
CA THR A 286 -22.95 6.73 6.05
C THR A 286 -23.93 7.81 6.47
N LYS A 287 -23.96 8.19 7.75
CA LYS A 287 -24.83 9.27 8.24
C LYS A 287 -24.46 10.64 7.66
N ALA A 288 -23.18 10.97 7.62
CA ALA A 288 -22.70 12.23 7.05
C ALA A 288 -23.00 12.29 5.54
N ALA A 289 -22.88 11.18 4.82
CA ALA A 289 -23.27 11.08 3.42
C ALA A 289 -24.77 11.28 3.23
N ASP A 290 -25.61 10.65 4.06
CA ASP A 290 -27.07 10.84 4.01
C ASP A 290 -27.45 12.30 4.32
N GLU A 291 -26.84 12.93 5.33
CA GLU A 291 -27.06 14.33 5.66
C GLU A 291 -26.61 15.28 4.55
N ALA A 292 -25.46 15.01 3.93
CA ALA A 292 -24.98 15.78 2.79
C ALA A 292 -25.91 15.63 1.60
N PHE A 293 -26.38 14.41 1.32
CA PHE A 293 -27.33 14.14 0.26
C PHE A 293 -28.62 14.96 0.44
N VAL A 294 -29.23 14.89 1.63
CA VAL A 294 -30.45 15.65 1.95
C VAL A 294 -30.22 17.16 1.79
N LYS A 295 -29.10 17.71 2.27
CA LYS A 295 -28.78 19.13 2.09
C LYS A 295 -28.63 19.52 0.63
N THR A 296 -27.99 18.67 -0.18
CA THR A 296 -27.84 18.94 -1.61
C THR A 296 -29.17 18.85 -2.35
N GLU A 297 -30.03 17.90 -1.97
CA GLU A 297 -31.37 17.75 -2.54
C GLU A 297 -32.22 18.99 -2.24
N GLU A 298 -32.24 19.44 -0.97
CA GLU A 298 -32.95 20.66 -0.57
C GLU A 298 -32.42 21.90 -1.29
N TYR A 299 -31.09 22.05 -1.41
CA TYR A 299 -30.47 23.15 -2.12
C TYR A 299 -30.83 23.16 -3.61
N VAL A 300 -30.77 22.00 -4.27
CA VAL A 300 -31.12 21.86 -5.69
C VAL A 300 -32.60 22.13 -5.89
N GLN A 301 -33.47 21.57 -5.05
CA GLN A 301 -34.90 21.77 -5.14
C GLN A 301 -35.28 23.24 -4.96
N GLY A 302 -34.67 23.94 -4.00
CA GLY A 302 -34.85 25.36 -3.81
C GLY A 302 -34.43 26.20 -5.03
N HIS A 303 -33.30 25.87 -5.66
CA HIS A 303 -32.86 26.53 -6.90
C HIS A 303 -33.75 26.24 -8.10
N VAL A 304 -34.23 25.01 -8.23
CA VAL A 304 -35.17 24.62 -9.29
C VAL A 304 -36.47 25.41 -9.12
N GLN A 305 -37.01 25.48 -7.91
CA GLN A 305 -38.23 26.24 -7.63
C GLN A 305 -38.06 27.75 -7.89
N ALA A 306 -36.97 28.35 -7.41
CA ALA A 306 -36.65 29.74 -7.71
C ALA A 306 -36.48 29.99 -9.22
N GLY A 307 -35.89 29.02 -9.93
CA GLY A 307 -35.76 29.02 -11.38
C GLY A 307 -37.14 29.00 -12.07
N GLU A 308 -38.03 28.10 -11.65
CA GLU A 308 -39.40 28.00 -12.16
C GLU A 308 -40.20 29.29 -11.93
N GLU A 309 -40.08 29.90 -10.75
CA GLU A 309 -40.71 31.18 -10.44
C GLU A 309 -40.17 32.31 -11.33
N SER A 310 -38.85 32.34 -11.56
CA SER A 310 -38.23 33.33 -12.45
C SER A 310 -38.68 33.18 -13.91
N VAL A 311 -38.80 31.94 -14.40
CA VAL A 311 -39.31 31.63 -15.75
C VAL A 311 -40.79 31.97 -15.85
N GLY A 312 -41.57 31.67 -14.81
CA GLY A 312 -42.97 32.06 -14.70
C GLY A 312 -43.14 33.58 -14.77
N HIS A 313 -42.30 34.33 -14.04
CA HIS A 313 -42.29 35.79 -14.11
C HIS A 313 -41.92 36.30 -15.51
N ALA A 314 -40.89 35.74 -16.13
CA ALA A 314 -40.48 36.10 -17.48
C ALA A 314 -41.59 35.85 -18.52
N ARG A 315 -42.32 34.73 -18.41
CA ARG A 315 -43.49 34.44 -19.27
C ARG A 315 -44.58 35.49 -19.13
N VAL A 316 -44.94 35.88 -17.90
CA VAL A 316 -45.95 36.93 -17.67
C VAL A 316 -45.50 38.28 -18.27
N VAL A 317 -44.21 38.60 -18.21
CA VAL A 317 -43.67 39.81 -18.83
C VAL A 317 -43.75 39.72 -20.36
N LEU A 318 -43.41 38.57 -20.95
CA LEU A 318 -43.53 38.35 -22.39
C LEU A 318 -44.98 38.48 -22.88
N ASP A 319 -45.95 37.87 -22.19
CA ASP A 319 -47.37 38.00 -22.54
C ASP A 319 -47.84 39.47 -22.50
N LYS A 320 -47.35 40.25 -21.52
CA LYS A 320 -47.62 41.70 -21.44
C LYS A 320 -46.98 42.48 -22.58
N LEU A 321 -45.80 42.07 -23.07
CA LEU A 321 -45.16 42.70 -24.22
C LEU A 321 -45.87 42.34 -25.53
N ASP A 322 -46.29 41.09 -25.70
CA ASP A 322 -47.03 40.62 -26.87
C ASP A 322 -48.40 41.29 -26.98
N THR A 323 -49.13 41.41 -25.87
CA THR A 323 -50.40 42.17 -25.84
C THR A 323 -50.20 43.64 -26.19
N ARG A 324 -49.14 44.29 -25.68
CA ARG A 324 -48.79 45.67 -26.07
C ARG A 324 -48.41 45.77 -27.54
N ARG A 325 -47.68 44.79 -28.07
CA ARG A 325 -47.31 44.73 -29.49
C ARG A 325 -48.54 44.62 -30.38
N ILE A 326 -49.48 43.74 -30.05
CA ILE A 326 -50.75 43.59 -30.79
C ILE A 326 -51.55 44.89 -30.73
N ALA A 327 -51.59 45.58 -29.59
CA ALA A 327 -52.26 46.88 -29.47
C ALA A 327 -51.61 47.96 -30.34
N LEU A 328 -50.28 48.00 -30.43
CA LEU A 328 -49.55 48.91 -31.32
C LEU A 328 -49.79 48.60 -32.80
N GLU A 329 -49.82 47.32 -33.19
CA GLU A 329 -50.12 46.94 -34.58
C GLU A 329 -51.55 47.32 -34.99
N LYS A 330 -52.53 47.20 -34.07
CA LYS A 330 -53.89 47.71 -34.31
C LYS A 330 -53.93 49.22 -34.52
N MET A 331 -53.22 50.00 -33.71
CA MET A 331 -53.16 51.46 -33.89
C MET A 331 -52.44 51.90 -35.18
N LYS A 332 -51.59 51.04 -35.75
CA LYS A 332 -50.90 51.31 -37.02
C LYS A 332 -51.76 51.01 -38.26
N GLY A 333 -52.81 50.20 -38.11
CA GLY A 333 -53.75 49.84 -39.19
C GLY A 333 -54.88 50.84 -39.43
N ASP A 334 -55.07 51.82 -38.54
CA ASP A 334 -56.14 52.83 -38.59
C ASP A 334 -55.66 54.20 -39.13
N LEU A 335 -54.52 54.27 -39.83
CA LEU A 335 -54.03 55.49 -40.52
C LEU A 335 -54.20 55.43 -42.04
#